data_AF-A0A2N9M1A9-F1
#
_entry.id   AF-A0A2N9M1A9-F1
#
_cell.length_a   1.000
_cell.length_b   1.000
_cell.length_c   1.000
_cell.angle_alpha   90.00
_cell.angle_beta   90.00
_cell.angle_gamma   90.00
#
_symmetry.space_group_name_H-M   'P 1'
#
loop_
_entity.id
_entity.type
_entity.pdbx_description
1 polymer ?
#
loop_
_entity_poly.entity_id
_entity_poly.type
_entity_poly.pdbx_seq_one_letter_code
_entity_poly.pdbx_strand_id
1 'polypeptide(L)'
;MSYLVGPFEVASKGLEAPVKVHFVNLYPAIATRHSDSMDAVFLLDGRKATVAISCATLFELRTAEGKTFTDQQLADIASLHLRRTLEQGFEATEAELFLSDEPFRLLARELGYL
;
A
#
# COMPACT_ATOMS: atom_id res chain seq x y z
N MET A 1 -15.85 13.53 -6.82
CA MET A 1 -15.47 12.13 -6.52
C MET A 1 -14.60 12.16 -5.28
N SER A 2 -14.95 11.40 -4.24
CA SER A 2 -14.09 11.22 -3.06
C SER A 2 -13.09 10.12 -3.40
N TYR A 3 -11.81 10.46 -3.49
CA TYR A 3 -10.75 9.47 -3.66
C TYR A 3 -10.26 9.07 -2.27
N LEU A 4 -10.04 7.76 -2.04
CA LEU A 4 -9.35 7.30 -0.83
C LEU A 4 -7.94 7.88 -0.80
N VAL A 5 -7.19 7.76 -1.90
CA VAL A 5 -5.89 8.42 -2.04
C VAL A 5 -5.93 9.30 -3.29
N GLY A 6 -5.62 10.59 -3.11
CA GLY A 6 -5.48 11.52 -4.23
C GLY A 6 -4.30 11.13 -5.14
N PRO A 7 -4.38 11.40 -6.45
CA PRO A 7 -3.26 11.12 -7.36
C PRO A 7 -2.02 11.89 -6.94
N PHE A 8 -0.85 11.27 -7.04
CA PHE A 8 0.43 11.87 -6.66
C PHE A 8 1.54 11.48 -7.63
N GLU A 9 2.65 12.22 -7.56
CA GLU A 9 3.84 11.96 -8.38
C GLU A 9 5.03 11.64 -7.47
N VAL A 10 5.87 10.70 -7.90
CA VAL A 10 7.06 10.28 -7.14
C VAL A 10 8.31 10.41 -8.01
N ALA A 11 9.30 11.14 -7.50
CA ALA A 11 10.63 11.15 -8.07
C ALA A 11 11.34 9.83 -7.70
N SER A 12 11.47 8.93 -8.67
CA SER A 12 12.16 7.65 -8.50
C SER A 12 13.65 7.80 -8.79
N LYS A 13 14.51 7.19 -7.96
CA LYS A 13 15.95 7.15 -8.23
C LYS A 13 16.22 6.30 -9.47
N GLY A 14 16.82 6.91 -10.49
CA GLY A 14 17.19 6.22 -11.74
C GLY A 14 16.19 6.40 -12.89
N LEU A 15 15.06 7.06 -12.66
CA LEU A 15 14.15 7.52 -13.72
C LEU A 15 14.30 9.03 -13.94
N GLU A 16 14.30 9.45 -15.21
CA GLU A 16 14.43 10.87 -15.59
C GLU A 16 13.15 11.67 -15.35
N ALA A 17 11.99 11.01 -15.31
CA ALA A 17 10.68 11.63 -15.10
C ALA A 17 10.02 11.10 -13.82
N PRO A 18 9.22 11.93 -13.12
CA PRO A 18 8.44 11.47 -11.99
C PRO A 18 7.36 10.50 -12.43
N VAL A 19 7.16 9.44 -11.64
CA VAL A 19 6.15 8.40 -11.89
C VAL A 19 4.80 8.88 -11.38
N LYS A 20 3.77 8.85 -12.22
CA LYS A 20 2.40 9.20 -11.81
C LYS A 20 1.73 8.01 -11.16
N VAL A 21 1.22 8.21 -9.96
CA VAL A 21 0.58 7.17 -9.15
C VAL A 21 -0.91 7.49 -8.94
N HIS A 22 -1.75 6.52 -9.29
CA HIS A 22 -3.20 6.59 -9.10
C HIS A 22 -3.70 5.40 -8.31
N PHE A 23 -4.38 5.64 -7.19
CA PHE A 23 -5.08 4.57 -6.47
C PHE A 23 -6.31 4.09 -7.26
N VAL A 24 -6.50 2.78 -7.31
CA VAL A 24 -7.61 2.16 -8.06
C VAL A 24 -8.63 1.54 -7.12
N ASN A 25 -8.20 0.57 -6.30
CA ASN A 25 -9.09 -0.14 -5.40
C ASN A 25 -8.35 -0.75 -4.21
N LEU A 26 -9.14 -1.11 -3.20
CA LEU A 26 -8.73 -1.89 -2.03
C LEU A 26 -9.68 -3.09 -1.92
N TYR A 27 -9.17 -4.31 -1.84
CA TYR A 27 -10.01 -5.51 -1.73
C TYR A 27 -9.30 -6.67 -1.01
N PRO A 28 -10.04 -7.60 -0.39
CA PRO A 28 -9.46 -8.83 0.16
C PRO A 28 -9.03 -9.78 -0.97
N ALA A 29 -7.75 -10.13 -1.01
CA ALA A 29 -7.15 -10.95 -2.07
C ALA A 29 -7.26 -12.47 -1.86
N ILE A 30 -7.87 -12.88 -0.75
CA ILE A 30 -8.02 -14.29 -0.32
C ILE A 30 -8.67 -15.14 -1.42
N ALA A 31 -9.72 -14.63 -2.04
CA ALA A 31 -10.41 -15.37 -3.11
C ALA A 31 -9.76 -15.20 -4.49
N THR A 32 -9.16 -14.03 -4.77
CA THR A 32 -8.67 -13.70 -6.11
C THR A 32 -7.29 -14.28 -6.42
N ARG A 33 -6.45 -14.46 -5.40
CA ARG A 33 -5.06 -14.94 -5.55
C ARG A 33 -4.69 -16.06 -4.58
N HIS A 34 -5.64 -16.52 -3.74
CA HIS A 34 -5.33 -17.39 -2.60
C HIS A 34 -4.25 -16.79 -1.69
N SER A 35 -4.29 -15.46 -1.51
CA SER A 35 -3.35 -14.70 -0.69
C SER A 35 -4.05 -14.17 0.55
N ASP A 36 -3.47 -14.39 1.73
CA ASP A 36 -3.98 -13.87 3.00
C ASP A 36 -3.63 -12.38 3.17
N SER A 37 -4.13 -11.55 2.26
CA SER A 37 -3.85 -10.11 2.23
C SER A 37 -5.05 -9.24 1.85
N MET A 38 -4.99 -7.99 2.30
CA MET A 38 -5.77 -6.87 1.78
C MET A 38 -4.93 -6.16 0.72
N ASP A 39 -5.35 -6.21 -0.53
CA ASP A 39 -4.64 -5.64 -1.68
C ASP A 39 -5.06 -4.19 -1.93
N ALA A 40 -4.10 -3.27 -1.90
CA ALA A 40 -4.24 -1.92 -2.43
C ALA A 40 -3.60 -1.85 -3.82
N VAL A 41 -4.40 -1.59 -4.86
CA VAL A 41 -3.93 -1.51 -6.25
C VAL A 41 -3.72 -0.06 -6.66
N PHE A 42 -2.61 0.17 -7.34
CA PHE A 42 -2.21 1.44 -7.91
C PHE A 42 -1.89 1.29 -9.40
N LEU A 43 -2.00 2.39 -10.15
CA LEU A 43 -1.45 2.53 -11.49
C LEU A 43 -0.23 3.44 -11.44
N LEU A 44 0.90 2.93 -11.93
CA LEU A 44 2.17 3.61 -12.13
C LEU A 44 2.31 3.91 -13.63
N ASP A 45 2.07 5.15 -14.03
CA ASP A 45 2.02 5.54 -15.46
C ASP A 45 1.14 4.61 -16.31
N GLY A 46 0.01 4.18 -15.73
CA GLY A 46 -0.96 3.28 -16.38
C GLY A 46 -0.67 1.78 -16.22
N ARG A 47 0.43 1.39 -15.57
CA ARG A 47 0.76 -0.01 -15.28
C ARG A 47 0.40 -0.39 -13.86
N LYS A 48 -0.14 -1.59 -13.65
CA LYS A 48 -0.64 -2.02 -12.34
C LYS A 48 0.52 -2.29 -11.37
N ALA A 49 0.39 -1.84 -10.12
CA ALA A 49 1.21 -2.25 -8.99
C ALA A 49 0.29 -2.60 -7.82
N THR A 50 0.64 -3.61 -7.02
CA THR A 50 -0.19 -4.00 -5.87
C THR A 50 0.62 -3.99 -4.59
N VAL A 51 0.10 -3.36 -3.54
CA VAL A 51 0.62 -3.48 -2.17
C VAL A 51 -0.28 -4.46 -1.43
N ALA A 52 0.26 -5.63 -1.07
CA ALA A 52 -0.46 -6.69 -0.39
C ALA A 52 -0.23 -6.62 1.12
N ILE A 53 -1.23 -6.13 1.86
CA ILE A 53 -1.16 -5.94 3.32
C ILE A 53 -1.52 -7.25 4.01
N SER A 54 -0.65 -7.77 4.87
CA SER A 54 -0.89 -9.03 5.61
C SER A 54 -2.19 -9.02 6.43
N CYS A 55 -3.11 -9.94 6.14
CA CYS A 55 -4.31 -10.15 6.96
C CYS A 55 -3.96 -10.62 8.38
N ALA A 56 -2.86 -11.39 8.53
CA ALA A 56 -2.39 -11.84 9.84
C ALA A 56 -2.00 -10.64 10.73
N THR A 57 -1.29 -9.66 10.16
CA THR A 57 -0.93 -8.41 10.85
C THR A 57 -2.16 -7.64 11.31
N LEU A 58 -3.14 -7.46 10.41
CA LEU A 58 -4.39 -6.77 10.75
C LEU A 58 -5.19 -7.53 11.82
N PHE A 59 -5.16 -8.86 11.77
CA PHE A 59 -5.81 -9.71 12.77
C PHE A 59 -5.15 -9.61 14.14
N GLU A 60 -3.82 -9.64 14.22
CA GLU A 60 -3.08 -9.48 15.47
C GLU A 60 -3.31 -8.10 16.09
N LEU A 61 -3.22 -7.03 15.31
CA LEU A 61 -3.51 -5.66 15.76
C LEU A 61 -4.92 -5.54 16.33
N ARG A 62 -5.90 -6.19 15.69
CA ARG A 62 -7.28 -6.20 16.17
C ARG A 62 -7.45 -7.00 17.45
N THR A 63 -6.87 -8.19 17.53
CA THR A 63 -7.16 -9.15 18.61
C THR A 63 -6.30 -8.95 19.85
N ALA A 64 -5.01 -8.65 19.68
CA ALA A 64 -4.08 -8.41 20.78
C ALA A 64 -4.13 -6.97 21.29
N GLU A 65 -4.37 -5.99 20.42
CA GLU A 65 -4.23 -4.56 20.74
C GLU A 65 -5.54 -3.76 20.60
N GLY A 66 -6.62 -4.39 20.11
CA GLY A 66 -7.91 -3.71 19.90
C GLY A 66 -7.88 -2.64 18.80
N LYS A 67 -6.84 -2.62 17.96
CA LYS A 67 -6.65 -1.62 16.91
C LYS A 67 -7.28 -2.09 15.60
N THR A 68 -8.16 -1.26 15.04
CA THR A 68 -8.80 -1.50 13.75
C THR A 68 -8.46 -0.37 12.79
N PHE A 69 -8.38 -0.71 11.51
CA PHE A 69 -8.01 0.23 10.45
C PHE A 69 -9.16 0.35 9.46
N THR A 70 -9.44 1.58 9.06
CA THR A 70 -10.39 1.89 7.99
C THR A 70 -9.73 1.74 6.62
N ASP A 71 -10.55 1.59 5.57
CA ASP A 71 -10.08 1.53 4.19
C ASP A 71 -9.18 2.73 3.83
N GLN A 72 -9.52 3.91 4.34
CA GLN A 72 -8.72 5.13 4.18
C GLN A 72 -7.32 4.96 4.77
N GLN A 73 -7.22 4.50 6.02
CA GLN A 73 -5.94 4.33 6.70
C GLN A 73 -5.08 3.26 6.03
N LEU A 74 -5.69 2.16 5.57
CA LEU A 74 -4.99 1.12 4.82
C LEU A 74 -4.45 1.65 3.49
N ALA A 75 -5.24 2.44 2.76
CA ALA A 75 -4.82 3.05 1.51
C ALA A 75 -3.68 4.07 1.71
N ASP A 76 -3.75 4.88 2.77
CA ASP A 76 -2.67 5.82 3.13
C ASP A 76 -1.37 5.09 3.44
N ILE A 77 -1.41 4.07 4.30
CA ILE A 77 -0.24 3.24 4.65
C ILE A 77 0.36 2.60 3.38
N ALA A 78 -0.49 2.01 2.53
CA ALA A 78 -0.06 1.39 1.29
C ALA A 78 0.57 2.40 0.33
N SER A 79 -0.01 3.59 0.21
CA SER A 79 0.52 4.66 -0.63
C SER A 79 1.89 5.15 -0.17
N LEU A 80 2.09 5.26 1.15
CA LEU A 80 3.38 5.66 1.73
C LEU A 80 4.44 4.58 1.52
N HIS A 81 4.06 3.30 1.67
CA HIS A 81 4.94 2.18 1.36
C HIS A 81 5.39 2.21 -0.10
N LEU A 82 4.43 2.30 -1.03
CA LEU A 82 4.70 2.35 -2.47
C LEU A 82 5.58 3.54 -2.84
N ARG A 83 5.29 4.74 -2.29
CA ARG A 83 6.08 5.94 -2.51
C ARG A 83 7.55 5.73 -2.13
N ARG A 84 7.82 5.17 -0.95
CA ARG A 84 9.19 4.91 -0.49
C ARG A 84 9.92 3.90 -1.35
N THR A 85 9.22 2.86 -1.78
CA THR A 85 9.76 1.83 -2.68
C THR A 85 10.16 2.44 -4.03
N LEU A 86 9.31 3.33 -4.59
CA LEU A 86 9.62 4.05 -5.81
C LEU A 86 10.78 5.05 -5.62
N GLU A 87 10.82 5.81 -4.52
CA GLU A 87 11.92 6.74 -4.21
C GLU A 87 13.29 6.03 -4.11
N GLN A 88 13.31 4.73 -3.76
CA GLN A 88 14.52 3.92 -3.71
C GLN A 88 14.98 3.41 -5.09
N GLY A 89 14.21 3.65 -6.14
CA GLY A 89 14.54 3.22 -7.51
C GLY A 89 14.08 1.80 -7.84
N PHE A 90 13.19 1.22 -7.04
CA PHE A 90 12.62 -0.09 -7.34
C PHE A 90 11.60 0.02 -8.47
N GLU A 91 11.74 -0.80 -9.53
CA GLU A 91 10.69 -0.95 -10.53
C GLU A 91 9.52 -1.74 -9.91
N ALA A 92 8.55 -1.01 -9.36
CA ALA A 92 7.32 -1.59 -8.81
C ALA A 92 6.26 -1.89 -9.89
N THR A 93 6.59 -1.69 -11.16
CA THR A 93 5.72 -1.96 -12.30
C THR A 93 5.40 -3.45 -12.38
N GLU A 94 4.11 -3.80 -12.37
CA GLU A 94 3.61 -5.19 -12.32
C GLU A 94 4.06 -5.97 -11.07
N ALA A 95 4.63 -5.28 -10.08
CA ALA A 95 5.10 -5.91 -8.86
C ALA A 95 3.97 -6.09 -7.84
N GLU A 96 4.11 -7.15 -7.05
CA GLU A 96 3.40 -7.36 -5.81
C GLU A 96 4.34 -7.03 -4.64
N LEU A 97 4.08 -5.92 -3.97
CA LEU A 97 4.84 -5.48 -2.80
C LEU A 97 4.14 -5.99 -1.54
N PHE A 98 4.71 -7.02 -0.92
CA PHE A 98 4.16 -7.55 0.31
C PHE A 98 4.52 -6.67 1.50
N LEU A 99 3.49 -6.22 2.23
CA LEU A 99 3.62 -5.40 3.42
C LEU A 99 3.37 -6.26 4.67
N SER A 100 4.48 -6.71 5.27
CA SER A 100 4.50 -7.51 6.50
C SER A 100 4.28 -6.66 7.77
N ASP A 101 4.25 -7.32 8.92
CA ASP A 101 3.90 -6.72 10.22
C ASP A 101 4.76 -5.51 10.61
N GLU A 102 6.08 -5.70 10.68
CA GLU A 102 6.99 -4.66 11.18
C GLU A 102 6.97 -3.40 10.29
N PRO A 103 7.11 -3.47 8.95
CA PRO A 103 7.01 -2.29 8.11
C PRO A 103 5.62 -1.64 8.15
N PHE A 104 4.54 -2.44 8.26
CA PHE A 104 3.19 -1.90 8.41
C PHE A 104 3.08 -1.04 9.68
N ARG A 105 3.54 -1.56 10.82
CA ARG A 105 3.49 -0.86 12.11
C ARG A 105 4.32 0.43 12.11
N LEU A 106 5.49 0.41 11.49
CA LEU A 106 6.33 1.60 11.35
C LEU A 106 5.61 2.72 10.58
N LEU A 107 5.01 2.39 9.44
CA LEU A 107 4.26 3.33 8.62
C LEU A 107 2.99 3.83 9.32
N ALA A 108 2.27 2.93 9.99
CA ALA A 108 1.08 3.29 10.74
C ALA A 108 1.38 4.26 11.90
N ARG A 109 2.50 4.10 12.61
CA ARG A 109 2.95 5.04 13.65
C ARG A 109 3.33 6.39 13.08
N GLU A 110 4.02 6.41 11.94
CA GLU A 110 4.41 7.64 11.26
C GLU A 110 3.20 8.48 10.83
N LEU A 111 2.13 7.80 10.40
CA LEU A 111 0.85 8.44 10.06
C LEU A 111 -0.03 8.74 11.29
N GLY A 112 0.40 8.36 12.50
CA GLY A 112 -0.34 8.58 13.74
C GLY A 112 -1.57 7.68 13.93
N TYR A 113 -1.61 6.53 13.25
CA TYR A 113 -2.69 5.54 13.36
C TYR A 113 -2.45 4.50 14.46
N LEU A 114 -1.20 4.36 14.91
CA LEU A 114 -0.79 3.54 16.06
C LEU A 114 -0.04 4.39 17.08
#